data_AF-A9NTJ2-F1
#
_entry.id   AF-A9NTJ2-F1
#
_cell.length_a   1.000
_cell.length_b   1.000
_cell.length_c   1.000
_cell.angle_alpha   90.00
_cell.angle_beta   90.00
_cell.angle_gamma   90.00
#
_symmetry.space_group_name_H-M   'P 1'
#
loop_
_entity.id
_entity.type
_entity.pdbx_description
1 polymer ?
#
loop_
_entity_poly.entity_id
_entity_poly.type
_entity_poly.pdbx_seq_one_letter_code
_entity_poly.pdbx_strand_id
1 'polypeptide(L)'
;MGSKKKKTSKRTRVHANKKNVRRGIGLRRGRSAALRRTGYIQSKPGVLMGVYSMNIQRRLKKLQTLIPGGRSMLEVDVLLKKTADYIAYLKMQLLLLHEIEEVATEMDILHKS
;
A
#
# COMPACT_ATOMS: atom_id res chain seq x y z
N MET A 1 49.69 70.06 35.76
CA MET A 1 50.23 70.05 34.37
C MET A 1 50.48 68.60 33.98
N GLY A 2 49.99 68.00 32.91
CA GLY A 2 49.10 68.43 31.85
C GLY A 2 48.48 67.20 31.17
N SER A 3 47.25 67.37 30.72
CA SER A 3 46.47 66.41 29.93
C SER A 3 47.11 66.16 28.57
N LYS A 4 47.26 64.91 28.13
CA LYS A 4 47.50 64.58 26.71
C LYS A 4 46.82 63.28 26.23
N LYS A 5 45.78 63.51 25.42
CA LYS A 5 45.47 62.92 24.10
C LYS A 5 45.00 61.45 23.97
N LYS A 6 43.72 61.37 23.58
CA LYS A 6 43.07 60.38 22.69
C LYS A 6 44.02 59.68 21.71
N LYS A 7 43.95 58.35 21.65
CA LYS A 7 44.22 57.55 20.44
C LYS A 7 43.15 56.46 20.29
N THR A 8 42.28 56.65 19.32
CA THR A 8 41.40 55.65 18.72
C THR A 8 42.24 54.64 17.95
N SER A 9 42.04 53.32 18.16
CA SER A 9 42.62 52.33 17.24
C SER A 9 42.00 50.93 17.38
N LYS A 10 41.28 50.54 16.30
CA LYS A 10 41.19 49.20 15.70
C LYS A 10 40.20 48.18 16.30
N ARG A 11 38.95 48.38 15.86
CA ARG A 11 37.98 47.37 15.37
C ARG A 11 38.63 45.99 15.14
N THR A 12 38.27 45.02 15.98
CA THR A 12 38.61 43.61 15.80
C THR A 12 37.96 43.08 14.53
N ARG A 13 38.80 42.65 13.59
CA ARG A 13 38.40 42.00 12.34
C ARG A 13 38.03 40.56 12.71
N VAL A 14 36.73 40.26 12.78
CA VAL A 14 36.25 38.88 12.89
C VAL A 14 36.58 38.19 11.56
N HIS A 15 37.48 37.22 11.59
CA HIS A 15 37.75 36.35 10.47
C HIS A 15 36.52 35.47 10.23
N ALA A 16 35.71 35.81 9.22
CA ALA A 16 34.69 34.93 8.69
C ALA A 16 35.38 33.74 8.01
N ASN A 17 35.31 32.56 8.63
CA ASN A 17 35.81 31.32 8.06
C ASN A 17 34.87 30.86 6.94
N LYS A 18 35.18 31.26 5.70
CA LYS A 18 34.65 30.66 4.48
C LYS A 18 35.21 29.24 4.35
N LYS A 19 34.40 28.23 4.66
CA LYS A 19 34.44 26.90 4.02
C LYS A 19 33.26 26.07 4.51
N ASN A 20 32.55 25.47 3.54
CA ASN A 20 31.52 24.42 3.65
C ASN A 20 30.07 24.84 3.34
N VAL A 21 29.87 25.35 2.11
CA VAL A 21 28.60 25.17 1.41
C VAL A 21 28.91 24.32 0.17
N ARG A 22 28.95 22.99 0.36
CA ARG A 22 28.97 22.05 -0.76
C ARG A 22 27.56 21.98 -1.33
N ARG A 23 27.36 22.62 -2.48
CA ARG A 23 26.20 22.42 -3.36
C ARG A 23 26.23 20.97 -3.84
N GLY A 24 25.33 20.14 -3.32
CA GLY A 24 25.06 18.79 -3.83
C GLY A 24 24.14 18.89 -5.04
N ILE A 25 24.75 18.89 -6.22
CA ILE A 25 24.12 18.74 -7.53
C ILE A 25 23.58 17.31 -7.66
N GLY A 26 22.44 17.17 -8.34
CA GLY A 26 21.55 16.01 -8.30
C GLY A 26 22.18 14.64 -8.61
N LEU A 27 21.77 13.66 -7.79
CA LEU A 27 21.85 12.25 -8.15
C LEU A 27 20.60 11.90 -8.95
N ARG A 28 20.76 11.96 -10.28
CA ARG A 28 19.88 11.31 -11.25
C ARG A 28 19.64 9.86 -10.82
N ARG A 29 18.38 9.43 -10.89
CA ARG A 29 17.92 8.04 -10.85
C ARG A 29 18.83 7.15 -11.69
N GLY A 30 19.76 6.46 -11.05
CA GLY A 30 20.48 5.33 -11.61
C GLY A 30 19.59 4.11 -11.56
N ARG A 31 19.01 3.74 -12.71
CA ARG A 31 18.39 2.43 -12.93
C ARG A 31 19.48 1.35 -12.81
N SER A 32 19.63 0.73 -11.65
CA SER A 32 20.42 -0.50 -11.51
C SER A 32 19.58 -1.70 -11.93
N ALA A 33 19.29 -1.76 -13.23
CA ALA A 33 18.68 -2.89 -13.91
C ALA A 33 19.77 -3.69 -14.63
N ALA A 34 20.62 -4.38 -13.88
CA ALA A 34 21.40 -5.51 -14.38
C ALA A 34 22.20 -6.17 -13.23
N LEU A 35 21.96 -7.46 -13.06
CA LEU A 35 22.94 -8.44 -12.60
C LEU A 35 23.39 -8.37 -11.13
N ARG A 36 22.59 -9.02 -10.27
CA ARG A 36 23.13 -10.11 -9.44
C ARG A 36 22.25 -11.35 -9.54
N ARG A 37 22.38 -12.03 -10.69
CA ARG A 37 22.35 -13.49 -10.73
C ARG A 37 23.57 -13.97 -9.93
N THR A 38 23.38 -14.25 -8.65
CA THR A 38 24.31 -15.08 -7.86
C THR A 38 23.44 -15.93 -6.96
N GLY A 39 23.51 -17.25 -7.17
CA GLY A 39 22.88 -18.25 -6.32
C GLY A 39 23.27 -18.09 -4.85
N TYR A 40 22.50 -18.74 -3.98
CA TYR A 40 22.34 -18.49 -2.55
C TYR A 40 21.40 -17.32 -2.21
N ILE A 41 20.10 -17.58 -2.39
CA ILE A 41 19.06 -16.97 -1.56
C ILE A 41 19.37 -17.38 -0.11
N GLN A 42 20.17 -16.59 0.60
CA GLN A 42 20.16 -16.60 2.06
C GLN A 42 18.82 -16.01 2.49
N SER A 43 17.79 -16.86 2.55
CA SER A 43 16.47 -16.51 3.05
C SER A 43 16.59 -16.21 4.54
N LYS A 44 16.78 -14.92 4.88
CA LYS A 44 16.54 -14.44 6.24
C LYS A 44 15.08 -14.72 6.57
N PRO A 45 14.76 -15.41 7.69
CA PRO A 45 13.40 -15.86 8.01
C PRO A 45 12.38 -14.70 8.11
N GLY A 46 12.84 -13.45 8.28
CA GLY A 46 11.97 -12.26 8.33
C GLY A 46 11.47 -11.75 6.97
N VAL A 47 12.14 -12.06 5.85
CA VAL A 47 11.77 -11.49 4.53
C VAL A 47 10.56 -12.22 3.95
N LEU A 48 10.45 -13.53 4.14
CA LEU A 48 9.30 -14.31 3.70
C LEU A 48 8.04 -13.97 4.50
N MET A 49 8.14 -13.80 5.82
CA MET A 49 7.02 -13.37 6.68
C MET A 49 6.38 -12.04 6.24
N GLY A 50 7.20 -11.07 5.81
CA GLY A 50 6.71 -9.78 5.29
C GLY A 50 5.95 -9.89 3.96
N VAL A 51 6.31 -10.85 3.10
CA VAL A 51 5.66 -11.04 1.80
C VAL A 51 4.31 -11.76 1.94
N TYR A 52 4.23 -12.79 2.80
CA TYR A 52 2.97 -13.50 3.05
C TYR A 52 1.93 -12.59 3.72
N SER A 53 2.34 -11.78 4.71
CA SER A 53 1.46 -10.83 5.39
C SER A 53 0.89 -9.77 4.44
N MET A 54 1.70 -9.19 3.54
CA MET A 54 1.20 -8.25 2.52
C MET A 54 0.20 -8.89 1.56
N ASN A 55 0.40 -10.15 1.17
CA ASN A 55 -0.53 -10.86 0.29
C ASN A 55 -1.89 -11.12 0.98
N ILE A 56 -1.87 -11.49 2.26
CA ILE A 56 -3.09 -11.71 3.06
C ILE A 56 -3.85 -10.38 3.21
N GLN A 57 -3.17 -9.29 3.56
CA GLN A 57 -3.80 -7.97 3.68
C GLN A 57 -4.46 -7.49 2.38
N ARG A 58 -3.82 -7.70 1.22
CA ARG A 58 -4.43 -7.37 -0.09
C ARG A 58 -5.71 -8.19 -0.34
N ARG A 59 -5.69 -9.48 0.00
CA ARG A 59 -6.87 -10.36 -0.13
C ARG A 59 -8.00 -9.93 0.79
N LEU A 60 -7.70 -9.60 2.04
CA LEU A 60 -8.68 -9.06 3.00
C LEU A 60 -9.28 -7.74 2.53
N LYS A 61 -8.44 -6.81 2.02
CA LYS A 61 -8.92 -5.55 1.46
C LYS A 61 -9.84 -5.76 0.26
N LYS A 62 -9.50 -6.71 -0.62
CA LYS A 62 -10.37 -7.10 -1.74
C LYS A 62 -11.69 -7.67 -1.22
N LEU A 63 -11.64 -8.49 -0.18
CA LEU A 63 -12.84 -9.07 0.43
C LEU A 63 -13.77 -8.00 1.01
N GLN A 64 -13.23 -7.02 1.73
CA GLN A 64 -13.99 -5.86 2.23
C GLN A 64 -14.73 -5.09 1.13
N THR A 65 -14.18 -5.04 -0.10
CA THR A 65 -14.84 -4.37 -1.23
C THR A 65 -15.94 -5.20 -1.89
N LEU A 66 -15.88 -6.54 -1.78
CA LEU A 66 -16.82 -7.46 -2.42
C LEU A 66 -18.02 -7.79 -1.54
N ILE A 67 -17.84 -7.80 -0.23
CA ILE A 67 -18.91 -8.14 0.72
C ILE A 67 -19.77 -6.89 0.98
N PRO A 68 -21.10 -6.99 0.91
CA PRO A 68 -22.01 -5.92 1.31
C PRO A 68 -21.73 -5.47 2.76
N GLY A 69 -21.49 -4.17 2.95
CA GLY A 69 -21.10 -3.61 4.25
C GLY A 69 -19.67 -3.96 4.71
N GLY A 70 -18.87 -4.64 3.89
CA GLY A 70 -17.53 -5.11 4.25
C GLY A 70 -16.49 -4.00 4.43
N ARG A 71 -16.67 -2.82 3.82
CA ARG A 71 -15.69 -1.71 3.87
C ARG A 71 -15.45 -1.17 5.28
N SER A 72 -16.45 -1.23 6.15
CA SER A 72 -16.37 -0.78 7.55
C SER A 72 -15.92 -1.88 8.52
N MET A 73 -15.72 -3.12 8.04
CA MET A 73 -15.35 -4.25 8.90
C MET A 73 -13.83 -4.31 9.10
N LEU A 74 -13.37 -3.88 10.26
CA LEU A 74 -11.96 -3.92 10.65
C LEU A 74 -11.53 -5.28 11.20
N GLU A 75 -12.47 -6.02 11.80
CA GLU A 75 -12.22 -7.34 12.38
C GLU A 75 -12.26 -8.43 11.30
N VAL A 76 -11.16 -9.17 11.19
CA VAL A 76 -10.99 -10.22 10.16
C VAL A 76 -11.98 -11.35 10.35
N ASP A 77 -12.21 -11.80 11.57
CA ASP A 77 -13.11 -12.94 11.84
C ASP A 77 -14.56 -12.61 11.48
N VAL A 78 -14.99 -11.37 11.78
CA VAL A 78 -16.31 -10.86 11.39
C VAL A 78 -16.44 -10.79 9.87
N LEU A 79 -15.42 -10.27 9.18
CA LEU A 79 -15.39 -10.20 7.71
C LEU A 79 -15.46 -11.60 7.08
N LEU A 80 -14.72 -12.57 7.61
CA LEU A 80 -14.71 -13.95 7.12
C LEU A 80 -16.06 -14.64 7.35
N LYS A 81 -16.68 -14.45 8.53
CA LYS A 81 -18.02 -14.97 8.79
C LYS A 81 -19.05 -14.40 7.82
N LYS A 82 -19.08 -13.08 7.65
CA LYS A 82 -19.96 -12.40 6.69
C LYS A 82 -19.71 -12.83 5.25
N THR A 83 -18.46 -13.12 4.91
CA THR A 83 -18.09 -13.69 3.60
C THR A 83 -18.73 -15.06 3.39
N ALA A 84 -18.62 -15.95 4.38
CA ALA A 84 -19.22 -17.28 4.29
C ALA A 84 -20.75 -17.20 4.12
N ASP A 85 -21.40 -16.36 4.93
CA ASP A 85 -22.84 -16.10 4.83
C ASP A 85 -23.22 -15.58 3.43
N TYR A 86 -22.45 -14.64 2.89
CA TYR A 86 -22.73 -14.06 1.59
C TYR A 86 -22.50 -15.05 0.44
N ILE A 87 -21.49 -15.93 0.55
CA ILE A 87 -21.30 -17.02 -0.42
C ILE A 87 -22.49 -17.98 -0.40
N ALA A 88 -22.99 -18.34 0.79
CA ALA A 88 -24.17 -19.20 0.90
C ALA A 88 -25.40 -18.54 0.27
N TYR A 89 -25.60 -17.25 0.54
CA TYR A 89 -26.67 -16.45 -0.06
C TYR A 89 -26.60 -16.45 -1.60
N LEU A 90 -25.43 -16.16 -2.18
CA LEU A 90 -25.26 -16.15 -3.64
C LEU A 90 -25.52 -17.53 -4.27
N LYS A 91 -25.12 -18.61 -3.60
CA LYS A 91 -25.42 -19.98 -4.07
C LYS A 91 -26.91 -20.25 -4.11
N MET A 92 -27.64 -19.86 -3.06
CA MET A 92 -29.10 -19.99 -3.04
C MET A 92 -29.78 -19.15 -4.12
N GLN A 93 -29.28 -17.93 -4.37
CA GLN A 93 -29.81 -17.10 -5.46
C GLN A 93 -29.61 -17.74 -6.83
N LEU A 94 -28.45 -18.36 -7.08
CA LEU A 94 -28.20 -19.06 -8.34
C LEU A 94 -29.14 -20.25 -8.52
N LEU A 95 -29.39 -21.04 -7.47
CA LEU A 95 -30.35 -22.15 -7.53
C LEU A 95 -31.75 -21.66 -7.89
N LEU A 96 -32.22 -20.61 -7.21
CA LEU A 96 -33.53 -20.02 -7.49
C LEU A 96 -33.63 -19.49 -8.93
N LEU A 97 -32.59 -18.81 -9.42
CA LEU A 97 -32.57 -18.32 -10.80
C LEU A 97 -32.63 -19.46 -11.81
N HIS A 98 -31.99 -20.60 -11.51
CA HIS A 98 -32.05 -21.79 -12.34
C HIS A 98 -33.46 -22.40 -12.39
N GLU A 99 -34.15 -22.47 -11.25
CA GLU A 99 -35.54 -22.94 -11.18
C GLU A 99 -36.47 -22.00 -11.96
N ILE A 100 -36.27 -20.68 -11.86
CA ILE A 100 -37.05 -19.69 -12.62
C ILE A 100 -36.80 -19.84 -14.13
N GLU A 101 -35.56 -20.09 -14.54
CA GLU A 101 -35.22 -20.34 -15.94
C GLU A 101 -35.94 -21.59 -16.46
N GLU A 102 -35.96 -22.68 -15.69
CA GLU A 102 -36.67 -23.91 -16.05
C GLU A 102 -38.16 -23.64 -16.27
N VAL A 103 -38.83 -22.96 -15.33
CA VAL A 103 -40.25 -22.58 -15.47
C VAL A 103 -40.47 -21.71 -16.71
N ALA A 104 -39.59 -20.74 -16.97
CA ALA A 104 -39.72 -19.88 -18.15
C ALA A 104 -39.60 -20.69 -19.45
N THR A 105 -38.70 -21.67 -19.51
CA THR A 105 -38.58 -22.55 -20.68
C THR A 105 -39.80 -23.44 -20.90
N GLU A 106 -40.43 -23.95 -19.83
CA GLU A 106 -41.68 -24.70 -19.92
C GLU A 106 -42.82 -23.85 -20.47
N MET A 107 -42.96 -22.60 -19.99
CA MET A 107 -43.98 -21.67 -20.49
C MET A 107 -43.78 -21.34 -21.98
N ASP A 108 -42.54 -21.18 -22.42
CA ASP A 108 -42.22 -20.93 -23.83
C ASP A 108 -42.56 -22.10 -24.75
N ILE A 109 -42.47 -23.35 -24.27
CA ILE A 109 -42.89 -24.54 -25.02
C ILE A 109 -44.42 -24.56 -25.18
N LEU A 110 -45.16 -24.25 -24.11
CA LEU A 110 -46.63 -24.26 -24.12
C LEU A 110 -47.24 -23.16 -25.01
N HIS A 111 -46.57 -22.04 -25.20
CA HIS A 111 -47.03 -20.98 -26.11
C HIS A 111 -46.65 -21.20 -27.59
N LYS A 112 -45.78 -22.18 -27.89
CA LYS A 112 -45.35 -22.49 -29.27
C LYS A 112 -46.04 -23.73 -29.85
N SER A 113 -46.77 -24.50 -29.04
CA SER A 113 -47.63 -25.64 -29.45
C SER A 113 -49.05 -25.19 -29.75
#